data_AF-A0A6G4AHE7-F1
#
_entry.id   AF-A0A6G4AHE7-F1
#
_cell.length_a   1.000
_cell.length_b   1.000
_cell.length_c   1.000
_cell.angle_alpha   90.00
_cell.angle_beta   90.00
_cell.angle_gamma   90.00
#
_symmetry.space_group_name_H-M   'P 1'
#
loop_
_entity.id
_entity.type
_entity.pdbx_description
1 polymer ?
#
loop_
_entity_poly.entity_id
_entity_poly.type
_entity_poly.pdbx_seq_one_letter_code
_entity_poly.pdbx_strand_id
1 'polypeptide(L)'
;MTRLNVSRIAAQAARFRLLVKSESELPEEISHAHREARREVLSAFVRVVQDGIRSADFRPIDARTGALGVIGLCNWVAWWYHEGDDTDAVADTLAEMAVASLRRADERLPRERGTDGAIALLREDIDHLEQLLADQRKGG
;
A
#
# COMPACT_ATOMS: atom_id res chain seq x y z
N MET A 1 -0.42 -10.71 -5.44
CA MET A 1 0.01 -9.73 -6.48
C MET A 1 1.36 -9.09 -6.14
N THR A 2 1.56 -8.63 -4.90
CA THR A 2 2.82 -8.02 -4.44
C THR A 2 4.02 -8.97 -4.51
N ARG A 3 3.89 -10.21 -3.98
CA ARG A 3 4.92 -11.25 -4.07
C ARG A 3 5.39 -11.52 -5.52
N LEU A 4 4.44 -11.75 -6.43
CA LEU A 4 4.72 -11.95 -7.86
C LEU A 4 5.45 -10.77 -8.52
N ASN A 5 5.15 -9.54 -8.11
CA ASN A 5 5.85 -8.36 -8.64
C ASN A 5 7.28 -8.23 -8.10
N VAL A 6 7.51 -8.53 -6.82
CA VAL A 6 8.86 -8.46 -6.25
C VAL A 6 9.76 -9.54 -6.84
N SER A 7 9.29 -10.79 -6.95
CA SER A 7 10.07 -11.87 -7.59
C SER A 7 10.43 -11.55 -9.04
N ARG A 8 9.51 -10.90 -9.78
CA ARG A 8 9.77 -10.47 -11.17
C ARG A 8 10.80 -9.35 -11.27
N ILE A 9 10.73 -8.36 -10.37
CA ILE A 9 11.69 -7.24 -10.33
C ILE A 9 13.07 -7.74 -9.89
N ALA A 10 13.16 -8.62 -8.90
CA ALA A 10 14.41 -9.19 -8.43
C ALA A 10 15.10 -10.02 -9.52
N ALA A 11 14.36 -10.90 -10.22
CA ALA A 11 14.89 -11.69 -11.34
C ALA A 11 15.39 -10.84 -12.53
N GLN A 12 14.98 -9.58 -12.62
CA GLN A 12 15.35 -8.66 -13.71
C GLN A 12 15.95 -7.34 -13.20
N ALA A 13 16.49 -7.32 -11.98
CA ALA A 13 16.93 -6.09 -11.32
C ALA A 13 17.98 -5.30 -12.13
N ALA A 14 18.88 -5.99 -12.84
CA ALA A 14 19.83 -5.35 -13.75
C ALA A 14 19.15 -4.71 -14.98
N ARG A 15 18.17 -5.39 -15.59
CA ARG A 15 17.40 -4.87 -16.74
C ARG A 15 16.47 -3.74 -16.32
N PHE A 16 15.82 -3.84 -15.16
CA PHE A 16 14.95 -2.79 -14.63
C PHE A 16 15.75 -1.52 -14.32
N ARG A 17 16.93 -1.65 -13.69
CA ARG A 17 17.85 -0.52 -13.46
C ARG A 17 18.30 0.14 -14.76
N LEU A 18 18.63 -0.65 -15.77
CA LEU A 18 19.06 -0.15 -17.08
C LEU A 18 17.92 0.62 -17.72
N LEU A 19 16.70 0.08 -17.70
CA LEU A 19 15.51 0.67 -18.29
C LEU A 19 15.04 1.96 -17.59
N VAL A 20 15.15 2.04 -16.26
CA VAL A 20 14.88 3.27 -15.49
C VAL A 20 15.95 4.34 -15.77
N LYS A 21 17.23 3.94 -15.87
CA LYS A 21 18.33 4.87 -16.15
C LYS A 21 18.33 5.37 -17.61
N SER A 22 17.84 4.56 -18.55
CA SER A 22 17.77 4.89 -19.97
C SER A 22 16.38 5.36 -20.41
N GLU A 23 15.41 5.57 -19.50
CA GLU A 23 14.01 5.91 -19.85
C GLU A 23 13.94 7.21 -20.69
N SER A 24 14.89 8.14 -20.51
CA SER A 24 15.00 9.38 -21.30
C SER A 24 15.69 9.22 -22.66
N GLU A 25 16.30 8.06 -22.94
CA GLU A 25 17.07 7.78 -24.16
C GLU A 25 16.39 6.72 -25.07
N LEU A 26 15.22 6.23 -24.68
CA LEU A 26 14.49 5.21 -25.43
C LEU A 26 13.78 5.79 -26.68
N PRO A 27 13.78 5.07 -27.82
CA PRO A 27 12.96 5.40 -28.99
C PRO A 27 11.48 5.59 -28.62
N GLU A 28 10.79 6.52 -29.29
CA GLU A 28 9.44 6.96 -28.91
C GLU A 28 8.43 5.81 -28.85
N GLU A 29 8.51 4.81 -29.74
CA GLU A 29 7.62 3.65 -29.69
C GLU A 29 7.79 2.81 -28.42
N ILE A 30 9.04 2.63 -27.97
CA ILE A 30 9.38 1.88 -26.76
C ILE A 30 8.96 2.70 -25.52
N SER A 31 9.21 4.01 -25.54
CA SER A 31 8.79 4.95 -24.50
C SER A 31 7.27 5.03 -24.32
N HIS A 32 6.49 4.90 -25.41
CA HIS A 32 5.02 4.86 -25.33
C HIS A 32 4.54 3.56 -24.66
N ALA A 33 5.01 2.40 -25.12
CA ALA A 33 4.66 1.12 -24.54
C ALA A 33 5.02 1.03 -23.05
N HIS A 34 6.18 1.58 -22.63
CA HIS A 34 6.55 1.65 -21.22
C HIS A 34 5.61 2.53 -20.39
N ARG A 35 5.21 3.70 -20.91
CA ARG A 35 4.24 4.57 -20.24
C ARG A 35 2.88 3.91 -20.08
N GLU A 36 2.42 3.18 -21.09
CA GLU A 36 1.19 2.39 -21.02
C GLU A 36 1.25 1.30 -19.96
N ALA A 37 2.29 0.47 -19.99
CA ALA A 37 2.48 -0.58 -18.99
C ALA A 37 2.54 -0.01 -17.56
N ARG A 38 3.22 1.14 -17.35
CA ARG A 38 3.25 1.83 -16.04
C ARG A 38 1.86 2.31 -15.60
N ARG A 39 1.06 2.83 -16.53
CA ARG A 39 -0.33 3.26 -16.24
C ARG A 39 -1.20 2.09 -15.86
N GLU A 40 -1.11 0.97 -16.58
CA GLU A 40 -1.87 -0.24 -16.28
C GLU A 40 -1.52 -0.83 -14.91
N VAL A 41 -0.22 -0.93 -14.60
CA VAL A 41 0.24 -1.38 -13.28
C VAL A 41 -0.31 -0.47 -12.19
N LEU A 42 -0.15 0.84 -12.32
CA LEU A 42 -0.68 1.78 -11.33
C LEU A 42 -2.20 1.63 -11.17
N SER A 43 -2.95 1.54 -12.28
CA SER A 43 -4.40 1.36 -12.25
C SER A 43 -4.81 0.09 -11.49
N ALA A 44 -4.13 -1.02 -11.74
CA ALA A 44 -4.39 -2.27 -11.04
C ALA A 44 -4.15 -2.17 -9.53
N PHE A 45 -3.05 -1.52 -9.10
CA PHE A 45 -2.78 -1.28 -7.68
C PHE A 45 -3.82 -0.35 -7.06
N VAL A 46 -4.20 0.73 -7.75
CA VAL A 46 -5.24 1.66 -7.26
C VAL A 46 -6.55 0.91 -7.01
N ARG A 47 -6.97 0.04 -7.93
CA ARG A 47 -8.18 -0.76 -7.77
C ARG A 47 -8.10 -1.65 -6.52
N VAL A 48 -6.98 -2.36 -6.32
CA VAL A 48 -6.80 -3.21 -5.13
C VAL A 48 -6.88 -2.39 -3.84
N VAL A 49 -6.27 -1.21 -3.80
CA VAL A 49 -6.34 -0.32 -2.63
C VAL A 49 -7.77 0.17 -2.39
N GLN A 50 -8.47 0.60 -3.44
CA GLN A 50 -9.87 0.99 -3.36
C GLN A 50 -10.76 -0.15 -2.86
N ASP A 51 -10.53 -1.37 -3.33
CA ASP A 51 -11.30 -2.55 -2.93
C ASP A 51 -11.10 -2.85 -1.44
N GLY A 52 -9.85 -2.82 -0.96
CA GLY A 52 -9.53 -2.98 0.46
C GLY A 52 -10.07 -1.86 1.36
N ILE A 53 -10.17 -0.63 0.84
CA ILE A 53 -10.85 0.47 1.55
C ILE A 53 -12.35 0.20 1.66
N ARG A 54 -12.99 -0.26 0.57
CA ARG A 54 -14.43 -0.56 0.55
C ARG A 54 -14.79 -1.75 1.46
N SER A 55 -13.90 -2.72 1.62
CA SER A 55 -14.07 -3.84 2.55
C SER A 55 -13.64 -3.52 3.99
N ALA A 56 -13.16 -2.30 4.26
CA ALA A 56 -12.61 -1.86 5.54
C ALA A 56 -11.34 -2.62 6.02
N ASP A 57 -10.68 -3.37 5.13
CA ASP A 57 -9.40 -4.03 5.42
C ASP A 57 -8.23 -3.02 5.41
N PHE A 58 -8.34 -1.96 4.60
CA PHE A 58 -7.34 -0.90 4.46
C PHE A 58 -7.85 0.43 5.01
N ARG A 59 -6.91 1.27 5.45
CA ARG A 59 -7.18 2.61 5.97
C ARG A 59 -7.79 3.53 4.89
N PRO A 60 -8.70 4.46 5.25
CA PRO A 60 -9.38 5.34 4.30
C PRO A 60 -8.47 6.48 3.82
N ILE A 61 -7.47 6.15 3.00
CA ILE A 61 -6.53 7.11 2.40
C ILE A 61 -6.81 7.35 0.92
N ASP A 62 -6.15 8.34 0.33
CA ASP A 62 -6.08 8.47 -1.13
C ASP A 62 -5.46 7.22 -1.76
N ALA A 63 -6.27 6.47 -2.51
CA ALA A 63 -5.88 5.17 -3.05
C ALA A 63 -4.73 5.27 -4.06
N ARG A 64 -4.64 6.38 -4.80
CA ARG A 64 -3.55 6.64 -5.75
C ARG A 64 -2.22 6.81 -5.03
N THR A 65 -2.20 7.59 -3.96
CA THR A 65 -1.01 7.79 -3.12
C THR A 65 -0.58 6.49 -2.45
N GLY A 66 -1.53 5.72 -1.90
CA GLY A 66 -1.25 4.39 -1.33
C GLY A 66 -0.62 3.42 -2.34
N ALA A 67 -1.19 3.36 -3.55
CA ALA A 67 -0.66 2.54 -4.63
C ALA A 67 0.77 2.95 -5.06
N LEU A 68 1.03 4.24 -5.21
CA LEU A 68 2.36 4.75 -5.54
C LEU A 68 3.40 4.42 -4.47
N GLY A 69 3.03 4.49 -3.19
CA GLY A 69 3.89 4.09 -2.08
C GLY A 69 4.28 2.61 -2.13
N VAL A 70 3.31 1.71 -2.35
CA VAL A 70 3.56 0.27 -2.49
C VAL A 70 4.44 -0.04 -3.70
N ILE A 71 4.17 0.60 -4.84
CA ILE A 71 4.98 0.45 -6.06
C ILE A 71 6.41 0.93 -5.80
N GLY A 72 6.58 2.07 -5.12
CA GLY A 72 7.90 2.59 -4.74
C GLY A 72 8.69 1.60 -3.89
N LEU A 73 8.05 1.00 -2.88
CA LEU A 73 8.67 0.00 -2.00
C LEU A 73 9.12 -1.25 -2.77
N CYS A 74 8.31 -1.74 -3.71
CA CYS A 74 8.68 -2.88 -4.55
C CYS A 74 9.81 -2.53 -5.54
N ASN A 75 9.78 -1.33 -6.12
CA ASN A 75 10.78 -0.91 -7.10
C ASN A 75 12.14 -0.58 -6.46
N TRP A 76 12.16 -0.23 -5.17
CA TRP A 76 13.38 0.15 -4.46
C TRP A 76 14.42 -0.99 -4.40
N VAL A 77 13.95 -2.25 -4.41
CA VAL A 77 14.77 -3.48 -4.44
C VAL A 77 15.83 -3.45 -5.53
N ALA A 78 15.49 -2.86 -6.68
CA ALA A 78 16.39 -2.78 -7.82
C ALA A 78 17.72 -2.10 -7.47
N TRP A 79 17.76 -1.23 -6.46
CA TRP A 79 18.94 -0.44 -6.11
C TRP A 79 19.92 -1.14 -5.15
N TRP A 80 19.44 -2.07 -4.32
CA TRP A 80 20.23 -2.65 -3.24
C TRP A 80 20.26 -4.17 -3.21
N TYR A 81 19.47 -4.85 -4.05
CA TYR A 81 19.47 -6.31 -4.15
C TYR A 81 20.74 -6.86 -4.83
N HIS A 82 21.30 -7.93 -4.27
CA HIS A 82 22.48 -8.66 -4.77
C HIS A 82 22.13 -10.11 -5.11
N GLU A 83 22.85 -10.74 -6.04
CA GLU A 83 22.57 -12.12 -6.51
C GLU A 83 22.71 -13.19 -5.41
N GLY A 84 23.35 -12.88 -4.28
CA GLY A 84 23.46 -13.76 -3.11
C GLY A 84 22.29 -13.66 -2.11
N ASP A 85 21.38 -12.70 -2.30
CA ASP A 85 20.25 -12.50 -1.41
C ASP A 85 19.13 -13.49 -1.71
N ASP A 86 18.48 -14.03 -0.68
CA ASP A 86 17.30 -14.88 -0.82
C ASP A 86 16.13 -14.05 -1.40
N THR A 87 15.85 -14.27 -2.69
CA THR A 87 14.81 -13.55 -3.42
C THR A 87 13.42 -13.73 -2.80
N ASP A 88 13.09 -14.94 -2.34
CA ASP A 88 11.77 -15.23 -1.79
C ASP A 88 11.58 -14.57 -0.43
N ALA A 89 12.60 -14.63 0.44
CA ALA A 89 12.56 -13.98 1.74
C ALA A 89 12.45 -12.44 1.62
N VAL A 90 13.18 -11.85 0.67
CA VAL A 90 13.09 -10.40 0.38
C VAL A 90 11.71 -10.05 -0.16
N ALA A 91 11.16 -10.86 -1.07
CA ALA A 91 9.84 -10.66 -1.63
C ALA A 91 8.74 -10.71 -0.57
N ASP A 92 8.82 -11.67 0.35
CA ASP A 92 7.88 -11.81 1.45
C ASP A 92 7.95 -10.63 2.42
N THR A 93 9.17 -10.24 2.83
CA THR A 93 9.37 -9.10 3.72
C THR A 93 8.77 -7.82 3.14
N LEU A 94 9.01 -7.54 1.86
CA LEU A 94 8.49 -6.33 1.22
C LEU A 94 6.99 -6.38 0.97
N ALA A 95 6.45 -7.56 0.66
CA ALA A 95 5.01 -7.76 0.55
C ALA A 95 4.32 -7.51 1.89
N GLU A 96 4.88 -8.01 2.99
CA GLU A 96 4.40 -7.76 4.34
C GLU A 96 4.44 -6.27 4.70
N MET A 97 5.58 -5.59 4.47
CA MET A 97 5.71 -4.15 4.71
C MET A 97 4.71 -3.32 3.89
N ALA A 98 4.53 -3.66 2.61
CA ALA A 98 3.56 -3.00 1.75
C ALA A 98 2.13 -3.15 2.28
N VAL A 99 1.73 -4.36 2.66
CA VAL A 99 0.39 -4.63 3.19
C VAL A 99 0.22 -3.95 4.55
N ALA A 100 1.18 -4.08 5.46
CA ALA A 100 1.16 -3.42 6.77
C ALA A 100 1.01 -1.89 6.65
N SER A 101 1.63 -1.29 5.64
CA SER A 101 1.48 0.15 5.38
C SER A 101 0.08 0.57 4.96
N LEU A 102 -0.74 -0.33 4.40
CA LEU A 102 -2.10 -0.05 3.93
C LEU A 102 -3.17 -0.52 4.91
N ARG A 103 -2.86 -1.52 5.72
CA ARG A 103 -3.77 -2.01 6.75
C ARG A 103 -4.22 -0.85 7.61
N ARG A 104 -5.51 -0.84 7.91
CA ARG A 104 -5.98 -0.06 9.04
C ARG A 104 -5.18 -0.58 10.24
N ALA A 105 -4.39 0.29 10.87
CA ALA A 105 -3.92 -0.03 12.20
C ALA A 105 -5.18 -0.38 12.98
N ASP A 106 -5.17 -1.45 13.78
CA ASP A 106 -6.17 -1.50 14.83
C ASP A 106 -5.95 -0.21 15.64
N GLU A 107 -6.74 0.83 15.36
CA GLU A 107 -6.77 2.12 16.07
C GLU A 107 -7.24 1.94 17.53
N ARG A 108 -7.18 0.70 18.04
CA ARG A 108 -7.69 0.22 19.32
C ARG A 108 -6.57 -0.27 20.22
N LEU A 109 -5.35 0.22 20.03
CA LEU A 109 -4.37 0.17 21.11
C LEU A 109 -4.48 1.48 21.87
N PRO A 110 -4.87 1.43 23.16
CA PRO A 110 -4.93 2.62 23.98
C PRO A 110 -3.59 3.38 23.93
N ARG A 111 -3.65 4.71 23.73
CA ARG A 111 -2.46 5.57 23.76
C ARG A 111 -1.70 5.43 25.09
N GLU A 112 -2.40 5.04 26.14
CA GLU A 112 -1.88 4.72 27.47
C GLU A 112 -2.11 3.24 27.80
N ARG A 113 -1.05 2.49 28.13
CA ARG A 113 -1.19 1.10 28.59
C ARG A 113 -1.94 1.06 29.92
N GLY A 114 -3.03 0.29 29.99
CA GLY A 114 -3.75 0.02 31.24
C GLY A 114 -5.27 0.19 31.14
N THR A 115 -5.96 -0.01 32.26
CA THR A 115 -7.42 0.10 32.38
C THR A 115 -7.94 1.48 31.98
N ASP A 116 -7.19 2.54 32.26
CA ASP A 116 -7.58 3.92 31.92
C ASP A 116 -7.68 4.14 30.41
N GLY A 117 -6.76 3.53 29.65
CA GLY A 117 -6.78 3.56 28.20
C GLY A 117 -7.97 2.78 27.60
N ALA A 118 -8.38 1.67 28.23
CA ALA A 118 -9.58 0.94 27.83
C ALA A 118 -10.86 1.73 28.15
N ILE A 119 -10.90 2.44 29.28
CA ILE A 119 -12.03 3.31 29.65
C ILE A 119 -12.15 4.50 28.68
N ALA A 120 -11.02 5.09 28.26
CA ALA A 120 -11.02 6.18 27.29
C ALA A 120 -11.63 5.75 25.94
N LEU A 121 -11.27 4.55 25.46
CA LEU A 121 -11.81 4.00 24.22
C LEU A 121 -13.32 3.75 24.30
N LEU A 122 -13.81 3.19 25.41
CA LEU A 122 -15.24 2.97 25.62
C LEU A 122 -16.05 4.27 25.67
N ARG A 123 -15.46 5.36 26.19
CA ARG A 123 -16.11 6.68 26.19
C ARG A 123 -16.25 7.23 24.78
N GLU A 124 -15.21 7.11 23.96
CA GLU A 124 -15.24 7.54 22.56
C GLU A 124 -16.31 6.79 21.76
N ASP A 125 -16.46 5.48 22.00
CA ASP A 125 -17.52 4.67 21.39
C ASP A 125 -18.93 5.13 21.82
N ILE A 126 -19.11 5.46 23.11
CA ILE A 126 -20.38 5.98 23.63
C ILE A 126 -20.71 7.33 22.99
N ASP A 127 -19.75 8.27 22.94
CA ASP A 127 -19.93 9.60 22.34
C ASP A 127 -20.35 9.49 20.86
N HIS A 128 -19.76 8.54 20.13
CA HIS A 128 -20.13 8.28 18.75
C HIS A 128 -21.57 7.76 18.60
N LEU A 129 -22.00 6.83 19.46
CA LEU A 129 -23.37 6.32 19.48
C LEU A 129 -24.38 7.41 19.83
N GLU A 130 -24.05 8.29 20.77
CA GLU A 130 -24.89 9.44 21.13
C GLU A 130 -25.06 10.40 19.95
N GLN A 131 -23.99 10.67 19.21
CA GLN A 131 -24.03 11.50 18.00
C GLN A 131 -24.94 10.89 16.93
N LEU A 132 -24.81 9.59 16.66
CA LEU A 132 -25.65 8.86 15.71
C LEU A 132 -27.12 8.87 16.11
N LEU A 133 -27.43 8.69 17.40
CA LEU A 133 -28.79 8.79 17.92
C LEU A 133 -29.35 10.20 17.79
N ALA A 134 -28.53 11.24 18.03
CA ALA A 134 -28.94 12.63 17.89
C ALA A 134 -29.28 12.95 16.42
N ASP A 135 -28.49 12.44 15.47
CA ASP A 135 -28.72 12.65 14.04
C ASP A 135 -29.95 11.88 13.55
N GLN A 136 -30.19 10.66 14.03
CA GLN A 136 -31.44 9.92 13.77
C GLN A 136 -32.69 10.66 14.27
N ARG A 137 -32.60 11.32 15.43
CA ARG A 137 -33.72 12.08 16.02
C ARG A 137 -33.98 13.42 15.33
N LYS A 138 -33.00 13.98 14.60
CA LYS A 138 -33.17 15.21 13.81
C LYS A 138 -33.72 14.93 12.41
N GLY A 139 -33.58 13.70 11.91
CA GLY A 139 -33.97 13.28 10.57
C GLY A 139 -35.36 12.63 10.46
N GLY A 140 -36.12 12.52 11.56
CA GLY A 140 -37.51 12.02 11.59
C GLY A 140 -38.47 13.05 12.14
#